data_AF-A0A5C4VQN2-F1
#
_entry.id   AF-A0A5C4VQN2-F1
#
_cell.length_a   1.000
_cell.length_b   1.000
_cell.length_c   1.000
_cell.angle_alpha   90.00
_cell.angle_beta   90.00
_cell.angle_gamma   90.00
#
_symmetry.space_group_name_H-M   'P 1'
#
loop_
_entity.id
_entity.type
_entity.pdbx_description
1 polymer ?
#
loop_
_entity_poly.entity_id
_entity_poly.type
_entity_poly.pdbx_seq_one_letter_code
_entity_poly.pdbx_strand_id
1 'polypeptide(L)'
;MHIEHEEHDHRLQLPHSHAATLDDTVTLPVQAAGPGQLTLLTPAAVHHQVFTVVRLRAGYDLAEVDAFLAGVETTLSLLWQDNAHLRERLAAVPVPPSPAERLAEAEQSAQQTVEVAREEARRLLDEARDDAERLRQEAAAAAEAVTRAARLAYRAAIEEQFDHFDSVLSDHGRQLQDSLRDQLGRLRTVLEDLAAPSRAAQTGPLAAP
;
A
#
# COMPACT_ATOMS: atom_id res chain seq x y z
N MET A 1 -13.76 -31.25 -27.24
CA MET A 1 -14.35 -32.08 -26.17
C MET A 1 -15.30 -31.21 -25.38
N HIS A 2 -16.60 -31.41 -25.53
CA HIS A 2 -17.57 -31.05 -24.50
C HIS A 2 -17.64 -32.23 -23.51
N ILE A 3 -17.88 -31.94 -22.23
CA ILE A 3 -18.51 -32.88 -21.32
C ILE A 3 -19.66 -32.11 -20.68
N GLU A 4 -20.85 -32.32 -21.23
CA GLU A 4 -22.12 -32.04 -20.56
C GLU A 4 -22.31 -33.10 -19.47
N HIS A 5 -22.98 -32.74 -18.38
CA HIS A 5 -23.62 -33.73 -17.50
C HIS A 5 -24.85 -33.07 -16.86
N GLU A 6 -25.96 -33.81 -16.86
CA GLU A 6 -27.31 -33.27 -16.76
C GLU A 6 -27.76 -32.85 -15.34
N GLU A 7 -28.83 -32.06 -15.36
CA GLU A 7 -29.81 -31.82 -14.29
C GLU A 7 -30.02 -32.98 -13.29
N HIS A 8 -30.34 -32.61 -12.05
CA HIS A 8 -31.44 -33.23 -11.30
C HIS A 8 -32.20 -32.16 -10.52
N ASP A 9 -33.43 -31.86 -10.95
CA ASP A 9 -34.39 -31.00 -10.26
C ASP A 9 -35.08 -31.77 -9.11
N HIS A 10 -34.95 -31.29 -7.87
CA HIS A 10 -35.82 -31.71 -6.76
C HIS A 10 -36.28 -30.54 -5.89
N ARG A 11 -37.39 -29.93 -6.32
CA ARG A 11 -38.30 -29.10 -5.52
C ARG A 11 -38.70 -29.73 -4.16
N LEU A 12 -38.30 -29.10 -3.06
CA LEU A 12 -39.00 -29.13 -1.74
C LEU A 12 -38.81 -27.74 -1.09
N GLN A 13 -39.64 -26.75 -1.42
CA GLN A 13 -40.88 -26.37 -0.72
C GLN A 13 -40.63 -25.68 0.66
N LEU A 14 -41.01 -24.40 0.74
CA LEU A 14 -40.89 -23.51 1.91
C LEU A 14 -41.71 -24.00 3.13
N PRO A 15 -41.44 -23.45 4.33
CA PRO A 15 -42.39 -22.45 4.82
C PRO A 15 -41.77 -21.16 5.41
N HIS A 16 -42.33 -20.06 4.93
CA HIS A 16 -42.40 -18.70 5.46
C HIS A 16 -41.94 -18.43 6.92
N SER A 17 -40.85 -17.67 7.06
CA SER A 17 -40.56 -16.90 8.27
C SER A 17 -41.39 -15.61 8.30
N HIS A 18 -42.60 -15.66 8.86
CA HIS A 18 -43.41 -14.46 9.06
C HIS A 18 -42.93 -13.71 10.31
N ALA A 19 -42.51 -12.46 10.15
CA ALA A 19 -42.16 -11.59 11.26
C ALA A 19 -43.44 -11.21 12.02
N ALA A 20 -43.60 -11.76 13.24
CA ALA A 20 -44.70 -11.40 14.11
C ALA A 20 -44.41 -10.04 14.77
N THR A 21 -44.97 -8.98 14.21
CA THR A 21 -45.08 -7.68 14.86
C THR A 21 -45.83 -7.82 16.18
N LEU A 22 -45.20 -7.48 17.30
CA LEU A 22 -45.84 -7.38 18.61
C LEU A 22 -46.65 -6.08 18.69
N ASP A 23 -47.81 -6.09 18.05
CA ASP A 23 -48.91 -5.18 18.36
C ASP A 23 -50.14 -6.01 18.67
N ASP A 24 -50.43 -6.21 19.96
CA ASP A 24 -51.74 -6.65 20.39
C ASP A 24 -52.05 -6.12 21.79
N THR A 25 -53.02 -5.21 21.86
CA THR A 25 -53.53 -4.62 23.11
C THR A 25 -54.50 -5.58 23.77
N VAL A 26 -53.98 -6.72 24.26
CA VAL A 26 -54.81 -7.80 24.81
C VAL A 26 -55.44 -7.43 26.16
N THR A 27 -56.53 -6.67 26.09
CA THR A 27 -57.51 -6.54 27.17
C THR A 27 -58.22 -7.88 27.31
N LEU A 28 -57.66 -8.78 28.13
CA LEU A 28 -58.29 -10.09 28.38
C LEU A 28 -59.59 -9.91 29.20
N PRO A 29 -60.72 -10.48 28.75
CA PRO A 29 -61.95 -10.48 29.54
C PRO A 29 -61.80 -11.41 30.75
N VAL A 30 -62.32 -10.97 31.90
CA VAL A 30 -62.35 -11.78 33.13
C VAL A 30 -63.35 -12.92 32.97
N GLN A 31 -62.85 -14.08 32.54
CA GLN A 31 -63.60 -15.33 32.52
C GLN A 31 -63.33 -16.10 33.82
N ALA A 32 -64.38 -16.43 34.58
CA ALA A 32 -64.26 -17.23 35.80
C ALA A 32 -63.70 -18.63 35.47
N ALA A 33 -62.49 -18.93 35.97
CA ALA A 33 -61.79 -20.18 35.68
C ALA A 33 -62.28 -21.33 36.57
N GLY A 34 -62.48 -22.51 35.98
CA GLY A 34 -62.64 -23.76 36.71
C GLY A 34 -61.31 -24.30 37.25
N PRO A 35 -61.32 -25.24 38.21
CA PRO A 35 -60.12 -25.75 38.85
C PRO A 35 -59.27 -26.59 37.86
N GLY A 36 -58.07 -26.11 37.52
CA GLY A 36 -57.11 -26.89 36.73
C GLY A 36 -56.17 -26.07 35.84
N GLN A 37 -56.49 -24.81 35.54
CA GLN A 37 -55.58 -23.90 34.84
C GLN A 37 -54.87 -23.00 35.86
N LEU A 38 -53.54 -23.07 35.91
CA LEU A 38 -52.71 -22.18 36.72
C LEU A 38 -52.64 -20.79 36.09
N THR A 39 -53.76 -20.08 36.10
CA THR A 39 -53.81 -18.63 35.92
C THR A 39 -52.91 -18.02 36.99
N LEU A 40 -51.92 -17.22 36.56
CA LEU A 40 -51.01 -16.54 37.47
C LEU A 40 -51.80 -15.73 38.49
N LEU A 41 -51.62 -16.06 39.78
CA LEU A 41 -52.27 -15.36 40.89
C LEU A 41 -51.83 -13.90 40.90
N THR A 42 -52.75 -13.01 40.50
CA THR A 42 -52.59 -11.57 40.70
C THR A 42 -52.99 -11.21 42.13
N PRO A 43 -52.48 -10.11 42.72
CA PRO A 43 -52.92 -9.67 44.04
C PRO A 43 -54.45 -9.49 44.12
N ALA A 44 -55.04 -8.89 43.07
CA ALA A 44 -56.48 -8.71 42.96
C ALA A 44 -57.27 -10.03 42.81
N ALA A 45 -56.67 -11.12 42.30
CA ALA A 45 -57.30 -12.43 42.28
C ALA A 45 -57.35 -13.08 43.68
N VAL A 46 -56.33 -12.84 44.51
CA VAL A 46 -56.32 -13.26 45.93
C VAL A 46 -57.33 -12.44 46.73
N HIS A 47 -57.38 -11.13 46.52
CA HIS A 47 -58.32 -10.23 47.21
C HIS A 47 -59.79 -10.60 46.98
N HIS A 48 -60.16 -10.97 45.75
CA HIS A 48 -61.53 -11.35 45.40
C HIS A 48 -61.84 -12.85 45.57
N GLN A 49 -60.93 -13.64 46.17
CA GLN A 49 -61.12 -15.08 46.30
C GLN A 49 -62.15 -15.41 47.39
N VAL A 50 -63.32 -15.91 46.98
CA VAL A 50 -64.35 -16.39 47.90
C VAL A 50 -64.20 -17.89 48.13
N PHE A 51 -64.17 -18.31 49.40
CA PHE A 51 -64.16 -19.72 49.80
C PHE A 51 -65.56 -20.17 50.27
N THR A 52 -65.98 -21.37 49.88
CA THR A 52 -67.27 -21.95 50.29
C THR A 52 -67.18 -22.56 51.69
N VAL A 53 -67.97 -22.06 52.65
CA VAL A 53 -67.98 -22.57 54.03
C VAL A 53 -68.74 -23.90 54.17
N VAL A 54 -68.16 -24.88 54.87
CA VAL A 54 -68.74 -26.22 55.07
C VAL A 54 -69.26 -26.37 56.50
N ARG A 55 -70.55 -26.68 56.66
CA ARG A 55 -71.26 -26.60 57.96
C ARG A 55 -71.19 -27.86 58.84
N LEU A 56 -70.55 -28.94 58.39
CA LEU A 56 -70.65 -30.28 59.01
C LEU A 56 -69.29 -30.97 59.29
N ARG A 57 -68.17 -30.25 59.18
CA ARG A 57 -66.83 -30.73 59.54
C ARG A 57 -66.02 -29.60 60.19
N ALA A 58 -64.96 -29.95 60.91
CA ALA A 58 -63.96 -28.99 61.34
C ALA A 58 -63.39 -28.27 60.11
N GLY A 59 -63.54 -26.95 60.08
CA GLY A 59 -63.00 -26.08 59.04
C GLY A 59 -61.80 -25.27 59.55
N TYR A 60 -61.18 -24.53 58.65
CA TYR A 60 -60.19 -23.50 59.01
C TYR A 60 -60.86 -22.34 59.76
N ASP A 61 -60.11 -21.65 60.61
CA ASP A 61 -60.56 -20.37 61.17
C ASP A 61 -60.57 -19.32 60.06
N LEU A 62 -61.73 -18.68 59.85
CA LEU A 62 -61.91 -17.65 58.83
C LEU A 62 -60.98 -16.46 59.07
N ALA A 63 -60.77 -16.06 60.34
CA ALA A 63 -59.91 -14.94 60.67
C ALA A 63 -58.41 -15.24 60.40
N GLU A 64 -57.99 -16.49 60.59
CA GLU A 64 -56.63 -16.95 60.28
C GLU A 64 -56.41 -17.03 58.76
N VAL A 65 -57.40 -17.54 58.01
CA VAL A 65 -57.37 -17.60 56.54
C VAL A 65 -57.34 -16.20 55.93
N ASP A 66 -58.19 -15.28 56.39
CA ASP A 66 -58.21 -13.89 55.90
C ASP A 66 -56.89 -13.16 56.19
N ALA A 67 -56.32 -13.35 57.39
CA ALA A 67 -55.01 -12.79 57.74
C ALA A 67 -53.86 -13.37 56.87
N PHE A 68 -53.91 -14.66 56.56
CA PHE A 68 -52.96 -15.31 55.65
C PHE A 68 -53.09 -14.76 54.22
N LEU A 69 -54.32 -14.63 53.70
CA LEU A 69 -54.59 -14.10 52.35
C LEU A 69 -54.12 -12.64 52.21
N ALA A 70 -54.31 -11.79 53.22
CA ALA A 70 -53.77 -10.43 53.22
C ALA A 70 -52.23 -10.39 53.17
N GLY A 71 -51.57 -11.33 53.85
CA GLY A 71 -50.11 -11.51 53.76
C GLY A 71 -49.67 -11.97 52.37
N VAL A 72 -50.41 -12.88 51.74
CA VAL A 72 -50.17 -13.33 50.36
C VAL A 72 -50.40 -12.20 49.35
N GLU A 73 -51.47 -11.43 49.46
CA GLU A 73 -51.77 -10.27 48.61
C GLU A 73 -50.67 -9.21 48.68
N THR A 74 -50.22 -8.87 49.89
CA THR A 74 -49.11 -7.93 50.13
C THR A 74 -47.81 -8.44 49.49
N THR A 75 -47.48 -9.72 49.69
CA THR A 75 -46.27 -10.34 49.15
C THR A 75 -46.30 -10.40 47.63
N LEU A 76 -47.43 -10.78 47.02
CA LEU A 76 -47.61 -10.79 45.57
C LEU A 76 -47.51 -9.39 44.96
N SER A 77 -48.05 -8.37 45.65
CA SER A 77 -47.99 -6.97 45.19
C SER A 77 -46.55 -6.46 45.11
N LEU A 78 -45.77 -6.71 46.17
CA LEU A 78 -44.34 -6.40 46.19
C LEU A 78 -43.59 -7.19 45.10
N LEU A 79 -43.83 -8.49 44.98
CA LEU A 79 -43.16 -9.32 43.99
C LEU A 79 -43.47 -8.89 42.54
N TRP A 80 -44.69 -8.41 42.27
CA TRP A 80 -45.06 -7.83 40.98
C TRP A 80 -44.35 -6.49 40.70
N GLN A 81 -44.28 -5.60 41.69
CA GLN A 81 -43.56 -4.32 41.58
C GLN A 81 -42.05 -4.56 41.36
N ASP A 82 -41.44 -5.44 42.15
CA ASP A 82 -40.05 -5.84 41.99
C ASP A 82 -39.80 -6.49 40.63
N ASN A 83 -40.70 -7.36 40.14
CA ASN A 83 -40.55 -7.98 38.82
C ASN A 83 -40.67 -6.96 37.67
N ALA A 84 -41.57 -5.98 37.78
CA ALA A 84 -41.69 -4.87 36.83
C ALA A 84 -40.42 -4.01 36.83
N HIS A 85 -39.95 -3.58 38.00
CA HIS A 85 -38.71 -2.81 38.15
C HIS A 85 -37.47 -3.58 37.67
N LEU A 86 -37.38 -4.89 37.93
CA LEU A 86 -36.31 -5.74 37.40
C LEU A 86 -36.37 -5.85 35.87
N ARG A 87 -37.56 -5.90 35.27
CA ARG A 87 -37.74 -5.89 33.80
C ARG A 87 -37.35 -4.55 33.18
N GLU A 88 -37.73 -3.42 33.79
CA GLU A 88 -37.28 -2.09 33.37
C GLU A 88 -35.76 -1.97 33.44
N ARG A 89 -35.14 -2.42 34.55
CA ARG A 89 -33.68 -2.45 34.70
C ARG A 89 -33.00 -3.34 33.67
N LEU A 90 -33.56 -4.52 33.34
CA LEU A 90 -33.02 -5.41 32.30
C LEU A 90 -33.16 -4.81 30.90
N ALA A 91 -34.26 -4.11 30.59
CA ALA A 91 -34.45 -3.39 29.34
C ALA A 91 -33.53 -2.15 29.21
N ALA A 92 -33.18 -1.52 30.34
CA ALA A 92 -32.26 -0.39 30.40
C ALA A 92 -30.77 -0.80 30.33
N VAL A 93 -30.42 -2.08 30.52
CA VAL A 93 -29.07 -2.59 30.24
C VAL A 93 -28.90 -2.63 28.71
N PRO A 94 -27.96 -1.88 28.12
CA PRO A 94 -27.73 -1.93 26.68
C PRO A 94 -27.34 -3.36 26.28
N VAL A 95 -28.04 -3.94 25.32
CA VAL A 95 -27.67 -5.23 24.75
C VAL A 95 -26.30 -5.07 24.10
N PRO A 96 -25.26 -5.83 24.52
CA PRO A 96 -23.94 -5.72 23.91
C PRO A 96 -24.02 -6.15 22.44
N PRO A 97 -23.25 -5.52 21.53
CA PRO A 97 -23.28 -5.86 20.11
C PRO A 97 -23.04 -7.36 19.94
N SER A 98 -23.84 -7.98 19.07
CA SER A 98 -23.80 -9.40 18.77
C SER A 98 -22.41 -9.82 18.31
N PRO A 99 -22.02 -11.11 18.46
CA PRO A 99 -20.74 -11.58 17.95
C PRO A 99 -20.57 -11.37 16.44
N ALA A 100 -21.66 -11.29 15.67
CA ALA A 100 -21.64 -10.96 14.25
C ALA A 100 -21.33 -9.48 13.99
N GLU A 101 -21.95 -8.55 14.73
CA GLU A 101 -21.68 -7.11 14.61
C GLU A 101 -20.24 -6.78 15.01
N ARG A 102 -19.74 -7.36 16.12
CA ARG A 102 -18.33 -7.16 16.54
C ARG A 102 -17.32 -7.71 15.52
N LEU A 103 -17.66 -8.81 14.83
CA LEU A 103 -16.83 -9.34 13.75
C LEU A 103 -16.84 -8.40 12.55
N ALA A 104 -18.02 -7.91 12.13
CA ALA A 104 -18.15 -6.95 11.04
C ALA A 104 -17.41 -5.63 11.31
N GLU A 105 -17.48 -5.09 12.54
CA GLU A 105 -16.71 -3.91 12.96
C GLU A 105 -15.19 -4.17 12.92
N ALA A 106 -14.74 -5.34 13.40
CA ALA A 106 -13.34 -5.74 13.36
C ALA A 106 -12.83 -5.92 11.91
N GLU A 107 -13.63 -6.53 11.03
CA GLU A 107 -13.35 -6.68 9.60
C GLU A 107 -13.26 -5.32 8.90
N GLN A 108 -14.19 -4.40 9.17
CA GLN A 108 -14.16 -3.04 8.61
C GLN A 108 -12.94 -2.26 9.10
N SER A 109 -12.58 -2.34 10.38
CA SER A 109 -11.39 -1.69 10.94
C SER A 109 -10.09 -2.26 10.35
N ALA A 110 -10.03 -3.58 10.17
CA ALA A 110 -8.91 -4.24 9.49
C ALA A 110 -8.81 -3.82 8.02
N GLN A 111 -9.94 -3.75 7.29
CA GLN A 111 -9.98 -3.28 5.91
C GLN A 111 -9.51 -1.82 5.79
N GLN A 112 -9.97 -0.91 6.66
CA GLN A 112 -9.51 0.48 6.70
C GLN A 112 -8.00 0.58 6.94
N THR A 113 -7.47 -0.20 7.88
CA THR A 113 -6.03 -0.24 8.18
C THR A 113 -5.22 -0.74 6.97
N VAL A 114 -5.73 -1.76 6.26
CA VAL A 114 -5.12 -2.28 5.04
C VAL A 114 -5.16 -1.27 3.89
N GLU A 115 -6.24 -0.50 3.71
CA GLU A 115 -6.29 0.54 2.68
C GLU A 115 -5.33 1.69 2.98
N VAL A 116 -5.25 2.19 4.23
CA VAL A 116 -4.27 3.21 4.62
C VAL A 116 -2.83 2.73 4.34
N ALA A 117 -2.51 1.49 4.73
CA ALA A 117 -1.20 0.90 4.43
C ALA A 117 -0.93 0.72 2.93
N ARG A 118 -1.97 0.45 2.12
CA ARG A 118 -1.87 0.37 0.64
C ARG A 118 -1.64 1.73 0.01
N GLU A 119 -2.28 2.79 0.49
CA GLU A 119 -2.08 4.16 0.02
C GLU A 119 -0.67 4.66 0.35
N GLU A 120 -0.19 4.42 1.58
CA GLU A 120 1.18 4.75 1.97
C GLU A 120 2.22 3.96 1.15
N ALA A 121 2.01 2.65 0.94
CA ALA A 121 2.88 1.85 0.09
C ALA A 121 2.92 2.32 -1.37
N ARG A 122 1.77 2.75 -1.95
CA ARG A 122 1.73 3.35 -3.29
C ARG A 122 2.53 4.64 -3.35
N ARG A 123 2.33 5.54 -2.39
CA ARG A 123 3.07 6.81 -2.29
C ARG A 123 4.59 6.58 -2.23
N LEU A 124 5.05 5.63 -1.41
CA LEU A 124 6.47 5.29 -1.30
C LEU A 124 7.04 4.68 -2.60
N LEU A 125 6.23 3.91 -3.35
CA LEU A 125 6.63 3.36 -4.64
C LEU A 125 6.73 4.45 -5.72
N ASP A 126 5.83 5.41 -5.74
CA ASP A 126 5.87 6.55 -6.67
C ASP A 126 7.07 7.46 -6.36
N GLU A 127 7.30 7.80 -5.09
CA GLU A 127 8.48 8.58 -4.64
C GLU A 127 9.80 7.87 -5.00
N ALA A 128 9.92 6.58 -4.72
CA ALA A 128 11.10 5.78 -5.08
C ALA A 128 11.29 5.65 -6.61
N ARG A 129 10.20 5.69 -7.38
CA ARG A 129 10.24 5.66 -8.84
C ARG A 129 10.75 6.99 -9.42
N ASP A 130 10.26 8.12 -8.91
CA ASP A 130 10.67 9.45 -9.33
C ASP A 130 12.15 9.71 -8.97
N ASP A 131 12.57 9.30 -7.77
CA ASP A 131 13.98 9.34 -7.34
C ASP A 131 14.89 8.46 -8.22
N ALA A 132 14.45 7.24 -8.54
CA ALA A 132 15.20 6.35 -9.44
C ALA A 132 15.30 6.93 -10.85
N GLU A 133 14.26 7.62 -11.35
CA GLU A 133 14.25 8.24 -12.66
C GLU A 133 15.12 9.50 -12.71
N ARG A 134 15.10 10.34 -11.66
CA ARG A 134 16.05 11.45 -11.48
C ARG A 134 17.50 10.95 -11.53
N LEU A 135 17.82 9.90 -10.76
CA LEU A 135 19.16 9.32 -10.73
C LEU A 135 19.58 8.74 -12.09
N ARG A 136 18.67 8.12 -12.84
CA ARG A 136 18.94 7.66 -14.22
C ARG A 136 19.26 8.83 -15.16
N GLN A 137 18.49 9.92 -15.09
CA GLN A 137 18.69 11.10 -15.93
C GLN A 137 20.03 11.79 -15.61
N GLU A 138 20.37 11.94 -14.33
CA GLU A 138 21.67 12.46 -13.88
C GLU A 138 22.83 11.59 -14.38
N ALA A 139 22.73 10.26 -14.22
CA ALA A 139 23.75 9.31 -14.68
C ALA A 139 23.90 9.31 -16.21
N ALA A 140 22.78 9.41 -16.96
CA ALA A 140 22.80 9.50 -18.41
C ALA A 140 23.47 10.81 -18.88
N ALA A 141 23.09 11.95 -18.30
CA ALA A 141 23.69 13.25 -18.61
C ALA A 141 25.19 13.28 -18.31
N ALA A 142 25.62 12.66 -17.21
CA ALA A 142 27.05 12.50 -16.86
C ALA A 142 27.79 11.60 -17.86
N ALA A 143 27.23 10.45 -18.24
CA ALA A 143 27.81 9.54 -19.22
C ALA A 143 27.96 10.18 -20.61
N GLU A 144 26.96 10.96 -21.04
CA GLU A 144 27.06 11.77 -22.25
C GLU A 144 28.13 12.86 -22.14
N ALA A 145 28.23 13.55 -20.99
CA ALA A 145 29.24 14.59 -20.77
C ALA A 145 30.66 14.02 -20.87
N VAL A 146 30.92 12.86 -20.25
CA VAL A 146 32.19 12.12 -20.38
C VAL A 146 32.44 11.72 -21.83
N THR A 147 31.42 11.21 -22.53
CA THR A 147 31.53 10.81 -23.95
C THR A 147 31.84 12.01 -24.86
N ARG A 148 31.21 13.17 -24.62
CA ARG A 148 31.50 14.43 -25.33
C ARG A 148 32.92 14.91 -25.05
N ALA A 149 33.34 14.92 -23.78
CA ALA A 149 34.68 15.33 -23.39
C ALA A 149 35.77 14.44 -24.02
N ALA A 150 35.58 13.11 -24.00
CA ALA A 150 36.51 12.16 -24.63
C ALA A 150 36.61 12.36 -26.15
N ARG A 151 35.48 12.60 -26.84
CA ARG A 151 35.47 12.90 -28.29
C ARG A 151 36.19 14.21 -28.62
N LEU A 152 36.01 15.25 -27.82
CA LEU A 152 36.70 16.54 -28.01
C LEU A 152 38.21 16.41 -27.74
N ALA A 153 38.60 15.70 -26.69
CA ALA A 153 40.01 15.43 -26.40
C ALA A 153 40.69 14.60 -27.50
N TYR A 154 40.02 13.55 -27.99
CA TYR A 154 40.53 12.75 -29.10
C TYR A 154 40.69 13.56 -30.39
N ARG A 155 39.73 14.46 -30.69
CA ARG A 155 39.83 15.38 -31.84
C ARG A 155 41.01 16.33 -31.68
N ALA A 156 41.16 16.98 -30.53
CA ALA A 156 42.26 17.91 -30.28
C ALA A 156 43.63 17.23 -30.39
N ALA A 157 43.76 16.00 -29.90
CA ALA A 157 44.99 15.20 -30.04
C ALA A 157 45.30 14.83 -31.50
N ILE A 158 44.28 14.61 -32.34
CA ILE A 158 44.48 14.41 -33.78
C ILE A 158 44.94 15.70 -34.45
N GLU A 159 44.34 16.84 -34.12
CA GLU A 159 44.72 18.16 -34.65
C GLU A 159 46.19 18.49 -34.28
N GLU A 160 46.58 18.27 -33.02
CA GLU A 160 47.98 18.41 -32.56
C GLU A 160 48.95 17.46 -33.29
N GLN A 161 48.56 16.21 -33.57
CA GLN A 161 49.39 15.28 -34.34
C GLN A 161 49.56 15.73 -35.79
N PHE A 162 48.53 16.28 -36.44
CA PHE A 162 48.66 16.83 -37.79
C PHE A 162 49.59 18.03 -37.83
N ASP A 163 49.46 18.98 -36.90
CA ASP A 163 50.34 20.15 -36.79
C ASP A 163 51.81 19.73 -36.54
N HIS A 164 52.02 18.69 -35.72
CA HIS A 164 53.35 18.10 -35.50
C HIS A 164 53.93 17.49 -36.78
N PHE A 165 53.15 16.70 -37.53
CA PHE A 165 53.61 16.11 -38.79
C PHE A 165 53.93 17.16 -39.86
N ASP A 166 53.12 18.21 -39.99
CA ASP A 166 53.35 19.29 -40.97
C ASP A 166 54.63 20.09 -40.66
N SER A 167 54.89 20.34 -39.37
CA SER A 167 56.14 20.95 -38.90
C SER A 167 57.36 20.08 -39.24
N VAL A 168 57.32 18.78 -38.94
CA VAL A 168 58.41 17.84 -39.23
C VAL A 168 58.68 17.71 -40.74
N LEU A 169 57.63 17.65 -41.56
CA LEU A 169 57.76 17.62 -43.02
C LEU A 169 58.35 18.93 -43.58
N SER A 170 57.92 20.07 -43.05
CA SER A 170 58.44 21.39 -43.42
C SER A 170 59.92 21.54 -43.08
N ASP A 171 60.34 21.12 -41.88
CA ASP A 171 61.73 21.20 -41.45
C ASP A 171 62.63 20.22 -42.19
N HIS A 172 62.16 18.99 -42.46
CA HIS A 172 62.91 18.06 -43.29
C HIS A 172 63.03 18.56 -44.74
N GLY A 173 61.98 19.18 -45.28
CA GLY A 173 62.00 19.84 -46.59
C GLY A 173 63.04 20.97 -46.68
N ARG A 174 63.11 21.83 -45.65
CA ARG A 174 64.17 22.86 -45.52
C ARG A 174 65.56 22.22 -45.45
N GLN A 175 65.74 21.21 -44.60
CA GLN A 175 67.01 20.51 -44.43
C GLN A 175 67.51 19.86 -45.73
N LEU A 176 66.61 19.25 -46.52
CA LEU A 176 66.96 18.69 -47.83
C LEU A 176 67.34 19.78 -48.83
N GLN A 177 66.62 20.91 -48.86
CA GLN A 177 66.94 22.05 -49.73
C GLN A 177 68.31 22.66 -49.38
N ASP A 178 68.60 22.85 -48.10
CA ASP A 178 69.86 23.41 -47.62
C ASP A 178 71.02 22.42 -47.86
N SER A 179 70.81 21.12 -47.63
CA SER A 179 71.81 20.08 -47.95
C SER A 179 72.12 20.01 -49.46
N LEU A 180 71.10 20.07 -50.32
CA LEU A 180 71.30 20.13 -51.78
C LEU A 180 71.99 21.43 -52.21
N ARG A 181 71.66 22.56 -51.58
CA ARG A 181 72.33 23.85 -51.82
C ARG A 181 73.81 23.78 -51.43
N ASP A 182 74.13 23.20 -50.28
CA ASP A 182 75.50 22.96 -49.83
C ASP A 182 76.26 22.01 -50.75
N GLN A 183 75.64 20.92 -51.21
CA GLN A 183 76.25 20.00 -52.17
C GLN A 183 76.55 20.69 -53.51
N LEU A 184 75.60 21.45 -54.05
CA LEU A 184 75.80 22.23 -55.28
C LEU A 184 76.84 23.33 -55.10
N GLY A 185 76.88 23.97 -53.93
CA GLY A 185 77.89 24.95 -53.55
C GLY A 185 79.30 24.33 -53.54
N ARG A 186 79.48 23.19 -52.88
CA ARG A 186 80.75 22.45 -52.88
C ARG A 186 81.19 22.02 -54.28
N LEU A 187 80.26 21.51 -55.09
CA LEU A 187 80.54 21.16 -56.49
C LEU A 187 80.97 22.37 -57.32
N ARG A 188 80.34 23.54 -57.11
CA ARG A 188 80.77 24.82 -57.72
C ARG A 188 82.20 25.15 -57.33
N THR A 189 82.54 25.10 -56.04
CA THR A 189 83.91 25.44 -55.56
C THR A 189 84.95 24.50 -56.17
N VAL A 190 84.70 23.19 -56.19
CA VAL A 190 85.61 22.21 -56.78
C VAL A 190 85.79 22.44 -58.29
N LEU A 191 84.73 22.82 -59.01
CA LEU A 191 84.82 23.19 -60.42
C LEU A 191 85.58 24.51 -60.63
N GLU A 192 85.46 25.48 -59.73
CA GLU A 192 86.21 26.74 -59.77
C GLU A 192 87.70 26.53 -59.48
N ASP A 193 88.05 25.68 -58.50
CA ASP A 193 89.44 25.28 -58.22
C ASP A 193 90.08 24.53 -59.41
N LEU A 194 89.31 23.71 -60.11
CA LEU A 194 89.75 23.00 -61.33
C LEU A 194 89.80 23.92 -62.57
N ALA A 195 88.98 24.97 -62.63
CA ALA A 195 88.92 25.94 -63.72
C ALA A 195 89.91 27.11 -63.54
N ALA A 196 90.43 27.31 -62.34
CA ALA A 196 91.52 28.24 -62.09
C ALA A 196 92.73 27.84 -62.96
N PRO A 197 93.26 28.75 -63.81
CA PRO A 197 94.34 28.40 -64.71
C PRO A 197 95.58 27.97 -63.90
N SER A 198 96.30 26.96 -64.40
CA SER A 198 97.57 26.51 -63.83
C SER A 198 98.60 27.65 -63.86
N ARG A 199 98.61 28.45 -62.79
CA ARG A 199 99.52 29.58 -62.58
C ARG A 199 100.91 29.12 -62.12
N ALA A 200 101.27 27.89 -62.49
CA ALA A 200 102.56 27.25 -62.30
C ALA A 200 103.28 26.96 -63.64
N ALA A 201 102.72 27.42 -64.77
CA ALA A 201 103.32 27.28 -66.11
C ALA A 201 103.55 28.65 -66.79
N GLN A 202 104.39 29.49 -66.16
CA GLN A 202 105.05 30.73 -66.59
C GLN A 202 105.55 31.39 -65.28
N THR A 203 106.83 31.45 -64.91
CA THR A 203 108.07 31.58 -65.72
C THR A 203 109.28 30.87 -65.09
N GLY A 204 110.04 30.12 -65.89
CA GLY A 204 111.53 30.15 -65.82
C GLY A 204 112.06 30.96 -67.02
N PRO A 205 113.38 31.04 -67.29
CA PRO A 205 114.54 30.50 -66.58
C PRO A 205 115.22 31.62 -65.73
N LEU A 206 116.51 31.71 -65.38
CA LEU A 206 117.75 30.96 -65.68
C LEU A 206 118.73 31.09 -64.47
N ALA A 207 119.87 30.39 -64.50
CA ALA A 207 120.95 30.52 -63.51
C ALA A 207 122.29 31.00 -64.13
N ALA A 208 123.06 31.74 -63.33
CA ALA A 208 124.52 31.96 -63.44
C ALA A 208 125.01 32.78 -64.68
N PRO A 209 126.30 33.19 -64.77
CA PRO A 209 127.46 32.84 -63.94
C PRO A 209 127.49 33.50 -62.55
#